data_AF-A0A378MVD7-F1
#
_entry.id   AF-A0A378MVD7-F1
#
_cell.length_a   1.000
_cell.length_b   1.000
_cell.length_c   1.000
_cell.angle_alpha   90.00
_cell.angle_beta   90.00
_cell.angle_gamma   90.00
#
_symmetry.space_group_name_H-M   'P 1'
#
loop_
_entity.id
_entity.type
_entity.pdbx_description
1 polymer ?
#
loop_
_entity_poly.entity_id
_entity_poly.type
_entity_poly.pdbx_seq_one_letter_code
_entity_poly.pdbx_strand_id
1 'polypeptide(L)'
;MWFITFVALSGAVLNTIGKFGVMAFSPVLLNVAIIAVALWGRDYFDSPDIALAWGVFLGGLLQFLFQIPFMKKEGLLVKPKWAWKDEGVTKVRKLMIPALFGVSVTQLNLLLNQVIASFLITGSISWMYYADRLIEFPLGLFGIAISTVVLPSLSRIAKNKELTEIQRGEHFQNTMDWGVRMVLLLGIPAMIGMAVLAQPIIMTMFMRGKFGFEDVLATSYPLWVMCLGLNSYMLISVLANGFYANQNTKTPVKVGIIAALSNICFGLAFAPFLGYIGLALASACSALVNVSLLYVNLSKMVTIK
;
A
#
# COMPACT_ATOMS: atom_id res chain seq x y z
N MET A 1 8.79 -7.02 15.96
CA MET A 1 9.07 -7.38 14.54
C MET A 1 9.38 -8.86 14.31
N TRP A 2 9.91 -9.61 15.29
CA TRP A 2 10.32 -11.01 15.09
C TRP A 2 9.21 -11.93 14.55
N PHE A 3 8.02 -11.93 15.17
CA PHE A 3 6.90 -12.76 14.72
C PHE A 3 6.39 -12.38 13.33
N ILE A 4 6.36 -11.10 12.99
CA ILE A 4 5.91 -10.61 11.68
C ILE A 4 6.81 -11.18 10.57
N THR A 5 8.12 -11.29 10.82
CA THR A 5 9.04 -11.94 9.88
C THR A 5 8.75 -13.43 9.71
N PHE A 6 8.42 -14.16 10.78
CA PHE A 6 8.02 -15.56 10.67
C PHE A 6 6.69 -15.77 9.98
N VAL A 7 5.74 -14.87 10.21
CA VAL A 7 4.44 -14.83 9.51
C VAL A 7 4.65 -14.59 8.02
N ALA A 8 5.56 -13.67 7.65
CA ALA A 8 5.90 -13.42 6.26
C ALA A 8 6.57 -14.63 5.60
N LEU A 9 7.52 -15.28 6.29
CA LEU A 9 8.19 -16.49 5.78
C LEU A 9 7.22 -17.66 5.61
N SER A 10 6.45 -17.95 6.67
CA SER A 10 5.45 -19.03 6.71
C SER A 10 4.37 -18.80 5.67
N GLY A 11 3.91 -17.55 5.55
CA GLY A 11 2.98 -17.15 4.51
C GLY A 11 3.56 -17.32 3.10
N ALA A 12 4.81 -16.94 2.85
CA ALA A 12 5.43 -17.12 1.53
C ALA A 12 5.46 -18.60 1.12
N VAL A 13 5.75 -19.50 2.07
CA VAL A 13 5.69 -20.96 1.87
C VAL A 13 4.26 -21.44 1.62
N LEU A 14 3.27 -20.94 2.37
CA LEU A 14 1.86 -21.29 2.16
C LEU A 14 1.33 -20.78 0.80
N ASN A 15 1.83 -19.64 0.31
CA ASN A 15 1.46 -19.11 -1.00
C ASN A 15 1.99 -19.96 -2.16
N THR A 16 3.17 -20.59 -2.04
CA THR A 16 3.70 -21.45 -3.12
C THR A 16 2.88 -22.72 -3.31
N ILE A 17 2.17 -23.18 -2.27
CA ILE A 17 1.25 -24.32 -2.32
C ILE A 17 -0.22 -23.91 -2.52
N GLY A 18 -0.48 -22.65 -2.88
CA GLY A 18 -1.82 -22.17 -3.23
C GLY A 18 -2.75 -21.83 -2.06
N LYS A 19 -2.26 -21.80 -0.81
CA LYS A 19 -3.07 -21.46 0.39
C LYS A 19 -3.09 -19.95 0.70
N PHE A 20 -3.52 -19.16 -0.27
CA PHE A 20 -3.54 -17.69 -0.17
C PHE A 20 -4.48 -17.17 0.94
N GLY A 21 -5.58 -17.87 1.22
CA GLY A 21 -6.58 -17.44 2.20
C GLY A 21 -6.06 -17.34 3.64
N VAL A 22 -5.10 -18.20 4.02
CA VAL A 22 -4.50 -18.19 5.36
C VAL A 22 -3.65 -16.92 5.56
N MET A 23 -2.89 -16.53 4.54
CA MET A 23 -2.14 -15.28 4.57
C MET A 23 -3.08 -14.07 4.56
N ALA A 24 -4.13 -14.09 3.73
CA ALA A 24 -5.08 -12.99 3.62
C ALA A 24 -5.85 -12.72 4.94
N PHE A 25 -6.11 -13.76 5.74
CA PHE A 25 -6.78 -13.61 7.04
C PHE A 25 -5.84 -13.15 8.17
N SER A 26 -4.53 -13.36 8.05
CA SER A 26 -3.57 -13.06 9.12
C SER A 26 -3.63 -11.60 9.63
N PRO A 27 -3.73 -10.55 8.77
CA PRO A 27 -3.87 -9.16 9.25
C PRO A 27 -5.07 -8.91 10.16
N VAL A 28 -6.17 -9.67 10.01
CA VAL A 28 -7.37 -9.56 10.86
C VAL A 28 -7.02 -9.87 12.31
N LEU A 29 -6.21 -10.92 12.56
CA LEU A 29 -5.80 -11.31 13.91
C LEU A 29 -4.97 -10.23 14.61
N LEU A 30 -4.09 -9.54 13.86
CA LEU A 30 -3.32 -8.42 14.40
C LEU A 30 -4.24 -7.25 14.78
N ASN A 31 -5.18 -6.89 13.92
CA ASN A 31 -6.14 -5.82 14.20
C ASN A 31 -7.01 -6.17 15.41
N VAL A 32 -7.53 -7.39 15.49
CA VAL A 32 -8.34 -7.86 16.63
C VAL A 32 -7.52 -7.82 17.93
N ALA A 33 -6.25 -8.25 17.91
CA ALA A 33 -5.39 -8.19 19.09
C ALA A 33 -5.10 -6.76 19.54
N ILE A 34 -4.81 -5.85 18.60
CA ILE A 34 -4.60 -4.43 18.91
C ILE A 34 -5.86 -3.82 19.52
N ILE A 35 -7.05 -4.08 18.95
CA ILE A 35 -8.33 -3.58 19.47
C ILE A 35 -8.61 -4.17 20.86
N ALA A 36 -8.43 -5.48 21.03
CA ALA A 36 -8.64 -6.17 22.31
C ALA A 36 -7.76 -5.58 23.42
N VAL A 37 -6.47 -5.38 23.15
CA VAL A 37 -5.56 -4.79 24.14
C VAL A 37 -5.82 -3.30 24.34
N ALA A 38 -6.26 -2.57 23.32
CA ALA A 38 -6.66 -1.17 23.49
C ALA A 38 -7.89 -1.01 24.40
N LEU A 39 -8.86 -1.94 24.31
CA LEU A 39 -10.08 -1.91 25.12
C LEU A 39 -9.86 -2.43 26.54
N TRP A 40 -9.21 -3.58 26.69
CA TRP A 40 -9.06 -4.26 27.99
C TRP A 40 -7.72 -4.04 28.67
N GLY A 41 -6.68 -3.66 27.92
CA GLY A 41 -5.34 -3.42 28.46
C GLY A 41 -5.16 -2.04 29.10
N ARG A 42 -6.12 -1.13 28.93
CA ARG A 42 -6.03 0.25 29.44
C ARG A 42 -5.74 0.33 30.94
N ASP A 43 -6.33 -0.57 31.74
CA ASP A 43 -6.22 -0.54 33.20
C ASP A 43 -4.99 -1.31 33.72
N TYR A 44 -4.28 -2.02 32.85
CA TYR A 44 -3.16 -2.89 33.22
C TYR A 44 -1.77 -2.31 32.91
N PHE A 45 -1.71 -1.18 32.19
CA PHE A 45 -0.45 -0.56 31.78
C PHE A 45 -0.41 0.91 32.19
N ASP A 46 0.75 1.36 32.68
CA ASP A 46 0.99 2.74 33.11
C ASP A 46 0.85 3.76 31.97
N SER A 47 1.10 3.33 30.73
CA SER A 47 0.96 4.15 29.53
C SER A 47 0.20 3.45 28.40
N PRO A 48 -0.72 4.14 27.70
CA PRO A 48 -1.47 3.56 26.57
C PRO A 48 -0.60 3.09 25.40
N ASP A 49 0.54 3.73 25.18
CA ASP A 49 1.52 3.35 24.15
C ASP A 49 2.15 1.98 24.43
N ILE A 50 2.45 1.65 25.70
CA ILE A 50 2.94 0.33 26.10
C ILE A 50 1.84 -0.72 25.88
N ALA A 51 0.58 -0.42 26.20
CA ALA A 51 -0.54 -1.31 25.94
C ALA A 51 -0.66 -1.63 24.44
N LEU A 52 -0.60 -0.62 23.57
CA LEU A 52 -0.64 -0.83 22.12
C LEU A 52 0.57 -1.63 21.61
N ALA A 53 1.77 -1.41 22.16
CA ALA A 53 2.95 -2.20 21.83
C ALA A 53 2.75 -3.70 22.15
N TRP A 54 2.13 -4.01 23.30
CA TRP A 54 1.73 -5.38 23.65
C TRP A 54 0.65 -5.93 22.70
N GLY A 55 -0.31 -5.10 22.27
CA GLY A 55 -1.28 -5.48 21.24
C GLY A 55 -0.62 -5.90 19.93
N VAL A 56 0.38 -5.16 19.46
CA VAL A 56 1.15 -5.51 18.26
C VAL A 56 1.95 -6.80 18.47
N PHE A 57 2.56 -6.98 19.65
CA PHE A 57 3.31 -8.18 20.00
C PHE A 57 2.43 -9.43 20.01
N LEU A 58 1.32 -9.40 20.74
CA LEU A 58 0.35 -10.49 20.85
C LEU A 58 -0.32 -10.78 19.51
N GLY A 59 -0.64 -9.74 18.74
CA GLY A 59 -1.18 -9.90 17.39
C GLY A 59 -0.22 -10.61 16.45
N GLY A 60 1.07 -10.25 16.47
CA GLY A 60 2.10 -10.96 15.72
C GLY A 60 2.25 -12.43 16.15
N LEU A 61 2.16 -12.70 17.46
CA LEU A 61 2.19 -14.07 17.98
C LEU A 61 0.97 -14.88 17.52
N LEU A 62 -0.24 -14.31 17.61
CA LEU A 62 -1.48 -14.94 17.16
C LEU A 62 -1.46 -15.23 15.67
N GLN A 63 -0.96 -14.28 14.85
CA GLN A 63 -0.73 -14.50 13.43
C GLN A 63 0.18 -15.69 13.17
N PHE A 64 1.29 -15.77 13.89
CA PHE A 64 2.25 -16.86 13.71
C PHE A 64 1.63 -18.20 14.13
N LEU A 65 1.01 -18.27 15.30
CA LEU A 65 0.36 -19.47 15.82
C LEU A 65 -0.78 -19.94 14.90
N PHE A 66 -1.55 -19.03 14.32
CA PHE A 66 -2.62 -19.36 13.38
C PHE A 66 -2.11 -20.05 12.11
N GLN A 67 -0.92 -19.70 11.62
CA GLN A 67 -0.34 -20.29 10.42
C GLN A 67 0.28 -21.69 10.66
N ILE A 68 0.72 -22.00 11.88
CA ILE A 68 1.37 -23.28 12.23
C ILE A 68 0.52 -24.51 11.90
N PRO A 69 -0.78 -24.60 12.27
CA PRO A 69 -1.63 -25.74 11.93
C PRO A 69 -1.70 -26.02 10.43
N PHE A 70 -1.77 -24.97 9.61
CA PHE A 70 -1.82 -25.11 8.16
C PHE A 70 -0.51 -25.61 7.58
N MET A 71 0.63 -25.15 8.11
CA MET A 71 1.94 -25.69 7.74
C MET A 71 2.13 -27.13 8.20
N LYS A 72 1.64 -27.49 9.39
CA LYS A 72 1.71 -28.86 9.93
C LYS A 72 0.94 -29.85 9.07
N LYS A 73 -0.28 -29.48 8.64
CA LYS A 73 -1.11 -30.32 7.76
C LYS A 73 -0.43 -30.65 6.43
N GLU A 74 0.40 -29.74 5.93
CA GLU A 74 1.11 -29.89 4.65
C GLU A 74 2.53 -30.48 4.82
N GLY A 75 2.93 -30.85 6.04
CA GLY A 75 4.25 -31.42 6.31
C GLY A 75 5.40 -30.41 6.15
N LEU A 76 5.11 -29.11 6.10
CA LEU A 76 6.08 -28.04 5.84
C LEU A 76 6.71 -27.44 7.11
N LEU A 77 6.45 -28.05 8.28
CA LEU A 77 7.12 -27.66 9.52
C LEU A 77 8.55 -28.16 9.54
N VAL A 78 9.47 -27.32 9.07
CA VAL A 78 10.90 -27.59 9.09
C VAL A 78 11.52 -27.05 10.37
N LYS A 79 12.35 -27.85 11.04
CA LYS A 79 13.16 -27.36 12.17
C LYS A 79 14.23 -26.41 11.61
N PRO A 80 14.42 -25.21 12.19
CA PRO A 80 15.47 -24.30 11.76
C PRO A 80 16.83 -24.98 11.90
N LYS A 81 17.52 -25.18 10.77
CA LYS A 81 18.88 -25.72 10.70
C LYS A 81 19.78 -24.66 10.10
N TRP A 82 20.92 -24.42 10.74
CA TRP A 82 21.90 -23.46 10.23
C TRP A 82 22.66 -24.07 9.05
N ALA A 83 22.38 -23.62 7.83
CA ALA A 83 22.93 -24.20 6.60
C ALA A 83 23.46 -23.12 5.65
N TRP A 84 24.42 -22.32 6.11
CA TRP A 84 24.93 -21.13 5.38
C TRP A 84 25.56 -21.44 4.00
N LYS A 85 26.06 -22.68 3.82
CA LYS A 85 26.68 -23.15 2.58
C LYS A 85 25.73 -23.89 1.65
N ASP A 86 24.46 -24.04 2.04
CA ASP A 86 23.45 -24.71 1.21
C ASP A 86 23.20 -23.92 -0.08
N GLU A 87 22.99 -24.65 -1.18
CA GLU A 87 22.75 -24.06 -2.50
C GLU A 87 21.48 -23.20 -2.52
N GLY A 88 20.43 -23.65 -1.83
CA GLY A 88 19.17 -22.92 -1.68
C GLY A 88 19.36 -21.62 -0.91
N VAL A 89 20.06 -21.66 0.22
CA VAL A 89 20.38 -20.45 1.03
C VAL A 89 21.23 -19.47 0.22
N THR A 90 22.21 -19.98 -0.54
CA THR A 90 23.05 -19.15 -1.41
C THR A 90 22.24 -18.46 -2.51
N LYS A 91 21.31 -19.19 -3.14
CA LYS A 91 20.40 -18.64 -4.16
C LYS A 91 19.49 -17.56 -3.59
N VAL A 92 18.86 -17.83 -2.44
CA VAL A 92 18.01 -16.86 -1.74
C VAL A 92 18.80 -15.59 -1.41
N ARG A 93 20.01 -15.70 -0.85
CA ARG A 93 20.85 -14.54 -0.53
C ARG A 93 21.19 -13.71 -1.76
N LYS A 94 21.62 -14.35 -2.87
CA LYS A 94 21.95 -13.64 -4.12
C LYS A 94 20.76 -12.86 -4.68
N LEU A 95 19.54 -13.35 -4.49
CA LEU A 95 18.31 -12.65 -4.89
C LEU A 95 17.86 -11.58 -3.89
N MET A 96 18.05 -11.83 -2.58
CA MET A 96 17.67 -10.90 -1.52
C MET A 96 18.55 -9.66 -1.47
N ILE A 97 19.86 -9.76 -1.71
CA ILE A 97 20.77 -8.60 -1.61
C ILE A 97 20.31 -7.46 -2.53
N PRO A 98 20.08 -7.67 -3.85
CA PRO A 98 19.57 -6.60 -4.72
C PRO A 98 18.17 -6.10 -4.32
N ALA A 99 17.29 -7.01 -3.87
CA ALA A 99 15.94 -6.65 -3.45
C ALA A 99 15.96 -5.76 -2.18
N LEU A 100 16.85 -6.06 -1.22
CA LEU A 100 17.06 -5.26 -0.02
C LEU A 100 17.51 -3.84 -0.38
N PHE A 101 18.44 -3.67 -1.33
CA PHE A 101 18.81 -2.34 -1.81
C PHE A 101 17.62 -1.59 -2.42
N GLY A 102 16.77 -2.26 -3.21
CA GLY A 102 15.56 -1.65 -3.77
C GLY A 102 14.58 -1.19 -2.69
N VAL A 103 14.34 -2.01 -1.67
CA VAL A 103 13.44 -1.68 -0.54
C VAL A 103 14.05 -0.57 0.32
N SER A 104 15.37 -0.56 0.53
CA SER A 104 16.05 0.49 1.28
C SER A 104 15.80 1.89 0.72
N VAL A 105 15.71 2.05 -0.60
CA VAL A 105 15.37 3.35 -1.22
C VAL A 105 13.98 3.83 -0.78
N THR A 106 12.99 2.92 -0.74
CA THR A 106 11.64 3.26 -0.28
C THR A 106 11.58 3.56 1.23
N GLN A 107 12.36 2.83 2.04
CA GLN A 107 12.47 3.08 3.47
C GLN A 107 13.16 4.41 3.77
N LEU A 108 14.18 4.78 2.99
CA LEU A 108 14.82 6.09 3.10
C LEU A 108 13.85 7.22 2.77
N ASN A 109 12.96 7.06 1.78
CA ASN A 109 11.92 8.05 1.49
C ASN A 109 10.96 8.23 2.67
N LEU A 110 10.48 7.12 3.26
CA LEU A 110 9.62 7.17 4.45
C LEU A 110 10.32 7.81 5.64
N LEU A 111 11.58 7.45 5.89
CA LEU A 111 12.37 8.02 6.97
C LEU A 111 12.59 9.52 6.77
N LEU A 112 12.90 9.96 5.55
CA LEU A 112 13.05 11.38 5.23
C LEU A 112 11.73 12.14 5.45
N ASN A 113 10.60 11.62 4.98
CA ASN A 113 9.29 12.21 5.24
C ASN A 113 9.00 12.31 6.75
N GLN A 114 9.33 11.25 7.51
CA GLN A 114 9.12 11.23 8.95
C GLN A 114 10.04 12.22 9.68
N VAL A 115 11.29 12.37 9.24
CA VAL A 115 12.23 13.37 9.75
C VAL A 115 11.71 14.78 9.45
N ILE A 116 11.30 15.06 8.21
CA ILE A 116 10.71 16.35 7.84
C ILE A 116 9.46 16.63 8.68
N ALA A 117 8.58 15.64 8.83
CA ALA A 117 7.37 15.75 9.66
C ALA A 117 7.67 15.92 11.16
N SER A 118 8.79 15.38 11.65
CA SER A 118 9.21 15.55 13.05
C SER A 118 9.69 16.96 13.38
N PHE A 119 10.11 17.74 12.37
CA PHE A 119 10.42 19.17 12.53
C PHE A 119 9.16 20.05 12.50
N LEU A 120 7.99 19.47 12.24
CA LEU A 120 6.71 20.18 12.25
C LEU A 120 6.03 20.08 13.62
N ILE A 121 4.90 20.78 13.75
CA ILE A 121 4.11 20.84 15.00
C ILE A 121 3.80 19.42 15.51
N THR A 122 3.98 19.21 16.81
CA THR A 122 3.67 17.94 17.49
C THR A 122 2.23 17.52 17.16
N GLY A 123 2.05 16.28 16.68
CA GLY A 123 0.76 15.78 16.20
C GLY A 123 0.67 15.63 14.68
N SER A 124 1.51 16.33 13.90
CA SER A 124 1.51 16.29 12.42
C SER A 124 1.57 14.87 11.85
N ILE A 125 2.41 14.00 12.42
CA ILE A 125 2.53 12.59 11.99
C ILE A 125 1.22 11.83 12.25
N SER A 126 0.56 12.09 13.38
CA SER A 126 -0.70 11.42 13.74
C SER A 126 -1.86 11.90 12.85
N TRP A 127 -1.97 13.22 12.62
CA TRP A 127 -3.00 13.77 11.73
C TRP A 127 -2.84 13.27 10.30
N MET A 128 -1.61 13.23 9.76
CA MET A 128 -1.34 12.64 8.44
C MET A 128 -1.71 11.15 8.41
N TYR A 129 -1.34 10.40 9.45
CA TYR A 129 -1.67 8.97 9.55
C TYR A 129 -3.18 8.71 9.54
N TYR A 130 -3.97 9.50 10.29
CA TYR A 130 -5.44 9.37 10.28
C TYR A 130 -6.05 9.72 8.92
N ALA A 131 -5.52 10.75 8.24
CA ALA A 131 -5.94 11.11 6.89
C ALA A 131 -5.61 10.00 5.86
N ASP A 132 -4.39 9.44 5.92
CA ASP A 132 -3.95 8.34 5.05
C ASP A 132 -4.87 7.12 5.15
N ARG A 133 -5.25 6.73 6.37
CA ARG A 133 -6.17 5.61 6.62
C ARG A 133 -7.53 5.81 5.96
N LEU A 134 -8.03 7.06 5.94
CA LEU A 134 -9.29 7.38 5.28
C LEU A 134 -9.18 7.30 3.75
N ILE A 135 -8.04 7.65 3.17
CA ILE A 135 -7.76 7.52 1.72
C ILE A 135 -7.60 6.05 1.30
N GLU A 136 -7.04 5.21 2.17
CA GLU A 136 -6.91 3.77 1.92
C GLU A 136 -8.27 3.07 1.72
N PHE A 137 -9.35 3.60 2.32
CA PHE A 137 -10.68 2.99 2.20
C PHE A 137 -11.24 3.02 0.76
N PRO A 138 -11.39 4.17 0.08
CA PRO A 138 -11.81 4.19 -1.32
C PRO A 138 -10.79 3.52 -2.26
N LEU A 139 -9.48 3.68 -1.99
CA LEU A 139 -8.43 3.08 -2.77
C LEU A 139 -8.52 1.54 -2.76
N GLY A 140 -8.73 0.95 -1.59
CA GLY A 140 -8.89 -0.49 -1.42
C GLY A 140 -10.20 -1.00 -2.03
N LEU A 141 -11.30 -0.29 -1.78
CA LEU A 141 -12.63 -0.71 -2.24
C LEU A 141 -12.78 -0.66 -3.77
N PHE A 142 -12.26 0.38 -4.41
CA PHE A 142 -12.43 0.59 -5.86
C PHE A 142 -11.16 0.33 -6.65
N GLY A 143 -10.05 0.99 -6.31
CA GLY A 143 -8.81 0.90 -7.06
C GLY A 143 -8.24 -0.52 -7.09
N ILE A 144 -8.05 -1.13 -5.92
CA ILE A 144 -7.52 -2.49 -5.81
C ILE A 144 -8.54 -3.50 -6.37
N ALA A 145 -9.83 -3.36 -6.07
CA ALA A 145 -10.85 -4.27 -6.58
C ALA A 145 -10.88 -4.31 -8.12
N ILE A 146 -10.94 -3.17 -8.79
CA ILE A 146 -10.91 -3.09 -10.27
C ILE A 146 -9.60 -3.67 -10.79
N SER A 147 -8.47 -3.31 -10.17
CA SER A 147 -7.15 -3.83 -10.52
C SER A 147 -7.08 -5.36 -10.51
N THR A 148 -7.66 -6.01 -9.51
CA THR A 148 -7.67 -7.48 -9.39
C THR A 148 -8.48 -8.17 -10.49
N VAL A 149 -9.50 -7.51 -11.04
CA VAL A 149 -10.31 -8.05 -12.14
C VAL A 149 -9.66 -7.79 -13.50
N VAL A 150 -9.00 -6.64 -13.65
CA VAL A 150 -8.35 -6.23 -14.90
C VAL A 150 -7.11 -7.09 -15.21
N LEU A 151 -6.27 -7.41 -14.21
CA LEU A 151 -5.01 -8.12 -14.43
C LEU A 151 -5.16 -9.53 -15.07
N PRO A 152 -6.06 -10.42 -14.59
CA PRO A 152 -6.28 -11.72 -15.23
C PRO A 152 -6.79 -11.59 -16.67
N SER A 153 -7.69 -10.64 -16.93
CA SER A 153 -8.23 -10.37 -18.27
C SER A 153 -7.14 -9.92 -19.24
N LEU A 154 -6.34 -8.92 -18.85
CA LEU A 154 -5.21 -8.44 -19.65
C LEU A 154 -4.16 -9.53 -19.88
N SER A 155 -3.88 -10.35 -18.87
CA SER A 155 -2.92 -11.46 -18.99
C SER A 155 -3.40 -12.53 -19.97
N ARG A 156 -4.71 -12.78 -20.03
CA ARG A 156 -5.30 -13.71 -21.01
C ARG A 156 -5.21 -13.16 -22.43
N ILE A 157 -5.50 -11.87 -22.62
CA ILE A 157 -5.39 -11.19 -23.93
C ILE A 157 -3.93 -11.20 -24.40
N ALA A 158 -2.99 -10.83 -23.53
CA ALA A 158 -1.55 -10.77 -23.84
C ALA A 158 -0.96 -12.13 -24.25
N LYS A 159 -1.52 -13.24 -23.73
CA LYS A 159 -1.05 -14.61 -24.03
C LYS A 159 -1.88 -15.32 -25.10
N ASN A 160 -2.97 -14.72 -25.59
CA ASN A 160 -3.81 -15.36 -26.59
C ASN A 160 -3.11 -15.38 -27.96
N LYS A 161 -2.78 -16.58 -28.43
CA LYS A 161 -2.10 -16.82 -29.71
C LYS A 161 -3.04 -16.79 -30.92
N GLU A 162 -4.35 -16.88 -30.69
CA GLU A 162 -5.37 -16.86 -31.75
C GLU A 162 -5.66 -15.44 -32.24
N LEU A 163 -5.33 -14.42 -31.43
CA LEU A 163 -5.49 -13.01 -31.82
C LEU A 163 -4.31 -12.56 -32.67
N THR A 164 -4.60 -11.94 -33.81
CA THR A 164 -3.62 -11.15 -34.57
C THR A 164 -3.10 -10.01 -33.68
N GLU A 165 -1.86 -9.55 -33.89
CA GLU A 165 -1.26 -8.46 -33.07
C GLU A 165 -2.17 -7.21 -32.98
N ILE A 166 -2.81 -6.82 -34.09
CA ILE A 166 -3.76 -5.71 -34.15
C ILE A 166 -4.96 -5.94 -33.20
N GLN A 167 -5.59 -7.12 -33.28
CA GLN A 167 -6.72 -7.47 -32.43
C GLN A 167 -6.32 -7.55 -30.96
N ARG A 168 -5.11 -8.06 -30.67
CA ARG A 168 -4.58 -8.10 -29.31
C ARG A 168 -4.41 -6.69 -28.73
N GLY A 169 -3.89 -5.76 -29.53
CA GLY A 169 -3.76 -4.35 -29.17
C GLY A 169 -5.11 -3.68 -28.86
N GLU A 170 -6.10 -3.87 -29.73
CA GLU A 170 -7.46 -3.33 -29.55
C GLU A 170 -8.16 -3.90 -28.31
N HIS A 171 -8.14 -5.22 -28.13
CA HIS A 171 -8.73 -5.86 -26.94
C HIS A 171 -8.04 -5.41 -25.66
N PHE A 172 -6.72 -5.24 -25.69
CA PHE A 172 -5.95 -4.73 -24.56
C PHE A 172 -6.32 -3.28 -24.22
N GLN A 173 -6.38 -2.40 -25.23
CA GLN A 173 -6.84 -1.02 -25.07
C GLN A 173 -8.25 -0.95 -24.51
N ASN A 174 -9.20 -1.66 -25.09
CA ASN A 174 -10.59 -1.67 -24.63
C ASN A 174 -10.72 -2.12 -23.16
N THR A 175 -9.93 -3.12 -22.77
CA THR A 175 -9.92 -3.61 -21.38
C THR A 175 -9.28 -2.58 -20.44
N MET A 176 -8.20 -1.93 -20.85
CA MET A 176 -7.55 -0.87 -20.07
C MET A 176 -8.44 0.36 -19.93
N ASP A 177 -9.05 0.81 -21.03
CA ASP A 177 -10.00 1.91 -21.08
C ASP A 177 -11.21 1.65 -20.19
N TRP A 178 -11.73 0.42 -20.20
CA TRP A 178 -12.79 0.02 -19.27
C TRP A 178 -12.33 0.16 -17.81
N GLY A 179 -11.13 -0.34 -17.48
CA GLY A 179 -10.56 -0.23 -16.13
C GLY A 179 -10.39 1.22 -15.68
N VAL A 180 -9.82 2.07 -16.54
CA VAL A 180 -9.62 3.51 -16.29
C VAL A 180 -10.97 4.22 -16.14
N ARG A 181 -11.94 3.95 -17.02
CA ARG A 181 -13.29 4.53 -16.94
C ARG A 181 -14.00 4.14 -15.65
N MET A 182 -13.93 2.88 -15.23
CA MET A 182 -14.53 2.43 -13.97
C MET A 182 -13.88 3.10 -12.76
N VAL A 183 -12.54 3.23 -12.75
CA VAL A 183 -11.82 3.94 -11.69
C VAL A 183 -12.24 5.39 -11.62
N LEU A 184 -12.34 6.10 -12.76
CA LEU A 184 -12.75 7.50 -12.76
C LEU A 184 -14.23 7.68 -12.38
N LEU A 185 -15.10 6.80 -12.88
CA LEU A 185 -16.54 6.82 -12.61
C LEU A 185 -16.84 6.65 -11.12
N LEU A 186 -16.12 5.78 -10.42
CA LEU A 186 -16.28 5.57 -8.97
C LEU A 186 -15.39 6.50 -8.14
N GLY A 187 -14.21 6.82 -8.66
CA GLY A 187 -13.18 7.58 -7.98
C GLY A 187 -13.44 9.08 -7.88
N ILE A 188 -14.05 9.69 -8.90
CA ILE A 188 -14.43 11.10 -8.86
C ILE A 188 -15.51 11.35 -7.80
N PRO A 189 -16.64 10.61 -7.76
CA PRO A 189 -17.62 10.75 -6.69
C PRO A 189 -17.04 10.46 -5.31
N ALA A 190 -16.20 9.42 -5.17
CA ALA A 190 -15.56 9.11 -3.90
C ALA A 190 -14.63 10.23 -3.43
N MET A 191 -13.81 10.80 -4.34
CA MET A 191 -12.96 11.94 -4.06
C MET A 191 -13.77 13.15 -3.60
N ILE A 192 -14.83 13.51 -4.32
CA ILE A 192 -15.67 14.66 -3.97
C ILE A 192 -16.36 14.41 -2.64
N GLY A 193 -16.93 13.21 -2.43
CA GLY A 193 -17.59 12.85 -1.18
C GLY A 193 -16.65 12.91 0.02
N MET A 194 -15.44 12.36 -0.10
CA MET A 194 -14.41 12.41 0.94
C MET A 194 -13.92 13.82 1.21
N ALA A 195 -13.75 14.64 0.17
CA ALA A 195 -13.29 16.02 0.32
C ALA A 195 -14.36 16.91 0.98
N VAL A 196 -15.62 16.81 0.53
CA VAL A 196 -16.74 17.60 1.07
C VAL A 196 -17.06 17.19 2.51
N LEU A 197 -17.01 15.88 2.80
CA LEU A 197 -17.33 15.33 4.11
C LEU A 197 -16.08 15.12 4.99
N ALA A 198 -14.92 15.64 4.61
CA ALA A 198 -13.66 15.42 5.31
C ALA A 198 -13.78 15.69 6.82
N GLN A 199 -14.25 16.89 7.19
CA GLN A 199 -14.42 17.28 8.58
C GLN A 199 -15.52 16.47 9.30
N PRO A 200 -16.75 16.31 8.76
CA PRO A 200 -17.77 15.43 9.37
C PRO A 200 -17.32 13.98 9.58
N ILE A 201 -16.61 13.39 8.62
CA ILE A 201 -16.10 12.00 8.73
C ILE A 201 -15.10 11.91 9.87
N ILE A 202 -14.11 12.81 9.92
CA ILE A 202 -13.10 12.80 10.98
C ILE A 202 -13.74 13.07 12.35
N MET A 203 -14.69 14.02 12.40
CA MET A 203 -15.41 14.33 13.64
C MET A 203 -16.18 13.12 14.16
N THR A 204 -16.96 12.46 13.30
CA THR A 204 -17.79 11.31 13.72
C THR A 204 -16.96 10.07 14.07
N MET A 205 -15.86 9.83 13.36
CA MET A 205 -15.01 8.65 13.57
C MET A 205 -14.02 8.82 14.72
N PHE A 206 -13.37 9.98 14.83
CA PHE A 206 -12.20 10.15 15.68
C PHE A 206 -12.40 11.11 16.86
N MET A 207 -13.35 12.06 16.81
CA MET A 207 -13.54 13.04 17.89
C MET A 207 -14.10 12.40 19.18
N ARG A 208 -13.19 11.89 20.02
CA ARG A 208 -13.49 11.27 21.30
C ARG A 208 -12.35 11.49 22.30
N GLY A 209 -12.69 11.78 23.54
CA GLY A 209 -11.73 11.86 24.65
C GLY A 209 -10.64 12.90 24.39
N LYS A 210 -9.40 12.45 24.11
CA LYS A 210 -8.24 13.30 23.86
C LYS A 210 -8.16 13.87 22.44
N PHE A 211 -8.98 13.38 21.51
CA PHE A 211 -9.02 13.91 20.14
C PHE A 211 -10.07 15.03 20.07
N GLY A 212 -9.57 16.27 20.12
CA GLY A 212 -10.40 17.47 20.21
C GLY A 212 -10.86 17.99 18.84
N PHE A 213 -11.58 19.11 18.86
CA PHE A 213 -12.00 19.77 17.63
C PHE A 213 -10.82 20.32 16.81
N GLU A 214 -9.76 20.79 17.48
CA GLU A 214 -8.54 21.23 16.80
C GLU A 214 -7.86 20.10 16.03
N ASP A 215 -7.81 18.89 16.60
CA ASP A 215 -7.29 17.70 15.91
C ASP A 215 -8.14 17.30 14.70
N VAL A 216 -9.46 17.47 14.81
CA VAL A 216 -10.39 17.24 13.69
C VAL A 216 -10.06 18.18 12.53
N LEU A 217 -9.92 19.48 12.81
CA LEU A 217 -9.57 20.47 11.80
C LEU A 217 -8.19 20.17 11.21
N ALA A 218 -7.18 19.95 12.05
CA ALA A 218 -5.82 19.66 11.64
C ALA A 218 -5.72 18.39 10.78
N THR A 219 -6.54 17.37 11.06
CA THR A 219 -6.60 16.14 10.23
C THR A 219 -7.40 16.34 8.93
N SER A 220 -8.37 17.26 8.91
CA SER A 220 -9.22 17.50 7.73
C SER A 220 -8.49 18.19 6.58
N TYR A 221 -7.54 19.08 6.87
CA TYR A 221 -6.75 19.78 5.85
C TYR A 221 -5.91 18.82 4.96
N PRO A 222 -5.08 17.92 5.51
CA PRO A 222 -4.30 16.98 4.71
C PRO A 222 -5.22 15.97 4.02
N LEU A 223 -6.32 15.54 4.64
CA LEU A 223 -7.30 14.66 3.99
C LEU A 223 -7.86 15.31 2.72
N TRP A 224 -8.25 16.59 2.79
CA TRP A 224 -8.77 17.33 1.64
C TRP A 224 -7.75 17.41 0.50
N VAL A 225 -6.48 17.70 0.83
CA VAL A 225 -5.39 17.74 -0.15
C VAL A 225 -5.08 16.35 -0.72
N MET A 226 -5.08 15.31 0.10
CA MET A 226 -4.87 13.93 -0.35
C MET A 226 -5.99 13.43 -1.26
N CYS A 227 -7.22 13.91 -1.07
CA CYS A 227 -8.33 13.62 -1.97
C CYS A 227 -8.00 14.03 -3.41
N LEU A 228 -7.28 15.14 -3.62
CA LEU A 228 -6.83 15.55 -4.96
C LEU A 228 -5.95 14.48 -5.63
N GLY A 229 -5.17 13.73 -4.84
CA GLY A 229 -4.34 12.61 -5.30
C GLY A 229 -5.08 11.27 -5.40
N LEU A 230 -6.29 11.14 -4.84
CA LEU A 230 -7.00 9.86 -4.73
C LEU A 230 -7.20 9.19 -6.09
N ASN A 231 -7.64 9.94 -7.09
CA ASN A 231 -7.82 9.41 -8.45
C ASN A 231 -6.49 8.94 -9.06
N SER A 232 -5.38 9.66 -8.82
CA SER A 232 -4.06 9.23 -9.27
C SER A 232 -3.64 7.92 -8.60
N TYR A 233 -3.82 7.77 -7.29
CA TYR A 233 -3.51 6.52 -6.58
C TYR A 233 -4.29 5.33 -7.13
N MET A 234 -5.59 5.50 -7.36
CA MET A 234 -6.42 4.43 -7.93
C MET A 234 -5.99 4.08 -9.36
N LEU A 235 -5.71 5.07 -10.20
CA LEU A 235 -5.27 4.83 -11.59
C LEU A 235 -3.90 4.16 -11.67
N ILE A 236 -2.96 4.49 -10.77
CA ILE A 236 -1.64 3.83 -10.71
C ILE A 236 -1.82 2.32 -10.56
N SER A 237 -2.74 1.88 -9.69
CA SER A 237 -2.98 0.45 -9.45
C SER A 237 -3.46 -0.28 -10.72
N VAL A 238 -4.33 0.36 -11.52
CA VAL A 238 -4.86 -0.24 -12.76
C VAL A 238 -3.81 -0.19 -13.89
N LEU A 239 -3.15 0.95 -14.10
CA LEU A 239 -2.15 1.11 -15.16
C LEU A 239 -0.94 0.20 -14.96
N ALA A 240 -0.51 -0.02 -13.70
CA ALA A 240 0.59 -0.92 -13.39
C ALA A 240 0.30 -2.37 -13.87
N ASN A 241 -0.95 -2.83 -13.78
CA ASN A 241 -1.34 -4.15 -14.26
C ASN A 241 -1.20 -4.34 -15.76
N GLY A 242 -1.30 -3.26 -16.55
CA GLY A 242 -1.01 -3.31 -17.99
C GLY A 242 0.43 -3.73 -18.29
N PHE A 243 1.37 -3.20 -17.52
CA PHE A 243 2.78 -3.58 -17.63
C PHE A 243 3.03 -5.00 -17.10
N TYR A 244 2.39 -5.38 -16.00
CA TYR A 244 2.53 -6.71 -15.41
C TYR A 244 1.95 -7.83 -16.29
N ALA A 245 0.82 -7.59 -16.96
CA ALA A 245 0.25 -8.52 -17.93
C ALA A 245 1.23 -8.83 -19.08
N ASN A 246 2.04 -7.85 -19.47
CA ASN A 246 3.09 -7.98 -20.48
C ASN A 246 4.47 -8.39 -19.91
N GLN A 247 4.53 -8.85 -18.65
CA GLN A 247 5.76 -9.23 -17.95
C GLN A 247 6.80 -8.10 -17.84
N ASN A 248 6.40 -6.85 -18.05
CA ASN A 248 7.27 -5.70 -17.91
C ASN A 248 7.19 -5.14 -16.48
N THR A 249 8.02 -5.66 -15.59
CA THR A 249 8.11 -5.14 -14.22
C THR A 249 9.05 -3.95 -14.08
N LYS A 250 9.92 -3.69 -15.08
CA LYS A 250 10.96 -2.66 -15.01
C LYS A 250 10.39 -1.26 -15.17
N THR A 251 9.46 -1.05 -16.09
CA THR A 251 8.89 0.29 -16.35
C THR A 251 8.15 0.84 -15.14
N PRO A 252 7.22 0.10 -14.49
CA PRO A 252 6.55 0.59 -13.28
C PRO A 252 7.52 0.94 -12.14
N VAL A 253 8.58 0.15 -11.96
CA VAL A 253 9.59 0.41 -10.93
C VAL A 253 10.36 1.70 -11.23
N LYS A 254 10.81 1.92 -12.46
CA LYS A 254 11.49 3.17 -12.85
C LYS A 254 10.60 4.39 -12.63
N VAL A 255 9.34 4.30 -13.03
CA VAL A 255 8.37 5.39 -12.82
C VAL A 255 8.11 5.60 -11.32
N GLY A 256 7.99 4.54 -10.54
CA GLY A 256 7.85 4.61 -9.08
C GLY A 256 9.04 5.27 -8.38
N ILE A 257 10.27 5.03 -8.85
CA ILE A 257 11.47 5.72 -8.35
C ILE A 257 11.42 7.21 -8.68
N ILE A 258 11.05 7.58 -9.92
CA ILE A 258 10.90 8.99 -10.32
C ILE A 258 9.85 9.66 -9.44
N ALA A 259 8.70 9.01 -9.23
CA ALA A 259 7.65 9.52 -8.36
C ALA A 259 8.12 9.69 -6.92
N ALA A 260 8.85 8.71 -6.36
CA ALA A 260 9.40 8.79 -5.01
C ALA A 260 10.38 9.97 -4.86
N LEU A 261 11.26 10.18 -5.85
CA LEU A 261 12.16 11.33 -5.88
C LEU A 261 11.39 12.64 -6.01
N SER A 262 10.38 12.70 -6.89
CA SER A 262 9.50 13.86 -7.00
C SER A 262 8.77 14.14 -5.69
N ASN A 263 8.35 13.12 -4.94
CA ASN A 263 7.72 13.28 -3.63
C ASN A 263 8.67 13.96 -2.64
N ILE A 264 9.92 13.53 -2.58
CA ILE A 264 10.93 14.14 -1.70
C ILE A 264 11.19 15.58 -2.15
N CYS A 265 11.35 15.83 -3.44
CA CYS A 265 11.57 17.19 -3.96
C CYS A 265 10.39 18.11 -3.66
N PHE A 266 9.15 17.67 -3.90
CA PHE A 266 7.96 18.44 -3.56
C PHE A 266 7.78 18.59 -2.05
N GLY A 267 8.11 17.56 -1.27
CA GLY A 267 8.07 17.62 0.19
C GLY A 267 9.02 18.68 0.73
N LEU A 268 10.26 18.70 0.27
CA LEU A 268 11.25 19.72 0.63
C LEU A 268 10.85 21.11 0.13
N ALA A 269 10.18 21.21 -1.02
CA ALA A 269 9.71 22.48 -1.55
C ALA A 269 8.48 23.03 -0.82
N PHE A 270 7.51 22.18 -0.45
CA PHE A 270 6.22 22.60 0.10
C PHE A 270 6.17 22.58 1.63
N ALA A 271 6.89 21.67 2.30
CA ALA A 271 6.87 21.57 3.76
C ALA A 271 7.29 22.86 4.49
N PRO A 272 8.29 23.65 4.02
CA PRO A 272 8.64 24.91 4.68
C PRO A 272 7.53 25.97 4.65
N PHE A 273 6.67 25.96 3.63
CA PHE A 273 5.62 26.97 3.45
C PHE A 273 4.25 26.51 3.97
N LEU A 274 3.93 25.23 3.81
CA LEU A 274 2.60 24.65 4.08
C LEU A 274 2.62 23.61 5.22
N GLY A 275 3.76 23.38 5.86
CA GLY A 275 3.91 22.40 6.93
C GLY A 275 3.51 20.99 6.49
N TYR A 276 2.69 20.32 7.31
CA TYR A 276 2.28 18.93 7.09
C TYR A 276 1.26 18.81 5.94
N ILE A 277 0.51 19.88 5.66
CA ILE A 277 -0.35 19.98 4.48
C ILE A 277 0.51 19.99 3.20
N GLY A 278 1.70 20.61 3.26
CA GLY A 278 2.68 20.59 2.18
C GLY A 278 3.19 19.18 1.86
N LEU A 279 3.38 18.33 2.88
CA LEU A 279 3.75 16.92 2.70
C LEU A 279 2.61 16.09 2.07
N ALA A 280 1.36 16.36 2.46
CA ALA A 280 0.19 15.77 1.82
C ALA A 280 0.09 16.19 0.33
N LEU A 281 0.33 17.47 0.04
CA LEU A 281 0.33 18.00 -1.33
C LEU A 281 1.45 17.38 -2.18
N ALA A 282 2.65 17.24 -1.61
CA ALA A 282 3.77 16.58 -2.26
C ALA A 282 3.43 15.15 -2.69
N SER A 283 2.72 14.43 -1.82
CA SER A 283 2.25 13.06 -2.08
C SER A 283 1.25 13.01 -3.24
N ALA A 284 0.27 13.93 -3.24
CA ALA A 284 -0.71 14.05 -4.33
C ALA A 284 -0.05 14.41 -5.68
N CYS A 285 0.87 15.39 -5.69
CA CYS A 285 1.62 15.79 -6.89
C CYS A 285 2.53 14.66 -7.40
N SER A 286 3.20 13.94 -6.50
CA SER A 286 4.01 12.78 -6.84
C SER A 286 3.17 11.66 -7.47
N ALA A 287 1.97 11.40 -6.93
CA ALA A 287 1.04 10.45 -7.51
C ALA A 287 0.60 10.86 -8.93
N LEU A 288 0.39 12.16 -9.16
CA LEU A 288 0.07 12.69 -10.49
C LEU A 288 1.23 12.50 -11.50
N VAL A 289 2.47 12.71 -11.06
CA VAL A 289 3.67 12.42 -11.87
C VAL A 289 3.75 10.91 -12.18
N ASN A 290 3.46 10.05 -11.20
CA ASN A 290 3.49 8.61 -11.38
C ASN A 290 2.46 8.15 -12.42
N VAL A 291 1.18 8.54 -12.24
CA VAL A 291 0.10 8.13 -13.14
C VAL A 291 0.31 8.64 -14.57
N SER A 292 0.78 9.89 -14.73
CA SER A 292 1.02 10.48 -16.06
C SER A 292 2.16 9.76 -16.78
N LEU A 293 3.26 9.46 -16.11
CA LEU A 293 4.37 8.70 -16.68
C LEU A 293 3.96 7.25 -17.01
N LEU A 294 3.16 6.60 -16.17
CA LEU A 294 2.63 5.26 -16.48
C LEU A 294 1.74 5.30 -17.73
N TYR A 295 0.83 6.28 -17.81
CA TYR A 295 -0.08 6.43 -18.94
C TYR A 295 0.68 6.68 -20.25
N VAL A 296 1.65 7.60 -20.27
CA VAL A 296 2.46 7.90 -21.46
C VAL A 296 3.32 6.70 -21.89
N ASN A 297 3.90 5.95 -20.96
CA ASN A 297 4.67 4.77 -21.32
C ASN A 297 3.78 3.62 -21.82
N LEU A 298 2.56 3.51 -21.29
CA LEU A 298 1.61 2.49 -21.71
C LEU A 298 1.05 2.79 -23.10
N SER A 299 0.70 4.04 -23.38
CA SER A 299 0.22 4.44 -24.72
C SER A 299 1.27 4.16 -25.79
N LYS A 300 2.53 4.51 -25.55
CA LYS A 300 3.65 4.15 -26.43
C LYS A 300 3.78 2.65 -26.64
N MET A 301 3.56 1.85 -25.60
CA MET A 301 3.65 0.39 -25.69
C MET A 301 2.58 -0.21 -26.60
N VAL A 302 1.38 0.37 -26.63
CA VAL A 302 0.30 -0.13 -27.48
C VAL A 302 0.34 0.46 -28.89
N THR A 303 0.87 1.68 -29.09
CA THR A 303 0.97 2.30 -30.43
C THR A 303 2.17 1.78 -31.25
N ILE A 304 3.20 1.20 -30.62
CA ILE A 304 4.46 0.80 -31.29
C ILE A 304 4.47 -0.68 -31.75
N LYS A 305 3.33 -1.39 -31.67
CA LYS A 305 3.21 -2.77 -32.16
C LYS A 305 1.98 -2.95 -33.04
#